data_AF-A0A7X7R0D7-F1
#
_entry.id   AF-A0A7X7R0D7-F1
#
_cell.length_a   1.000
_cell.length_b   1.000
_cell.length_c   1.000
_cell.angle_alpha   90.00
_cell.angle_beta   90.00
_cell.angle_gamma   90.00
#
_symmetry.space_group_name_H-M   'P 1'
#
loop_
_entity.id
_entity.type
_entity.pdbx_description
1 polymer ?
#
loop_
_entity_poly.entity_id
_entity_poly.type
_entity_poly.pdbx_seq_one_letter_code
_entity_poly.pdbx_strand_id
1 'polypeptide(L)'
;MIGLETCSEEAANKLIDASVLPDDWRDYPHHYGKDGAIRQHIIESRKCWLNGEKANCGYHLGLAFHYIADKWTLINGSNPNHSRWEQSISQCRLSDDDDIRQLVKFSGMSDFDKEQYNFLLKRIDLEPLGKDETLKLATCSRGSNWSKPNLDLNLAYQVSLNVGKSVFSPKTPPASVQKEIEASSKRMEKVLHDKMFQVALFFFMAVSMVAIFSLFAKNTPILILALLALLVSDIYTINLFFQKGSAFNNMRNMRSAVYTWMLLLAVIGIASCYAGIAFVASNLITSLMALMCIVSLFILGYLQFGHLNGIVKVHFLFTYLDWYHDPNGQSVIESLHIPRETHKQPNALGTDDLKRCWKCETLYHSDLNDKCPICGNKTIAK
;
A
#
# COMPACT_ATOMS: atom_id res chain seq x y z
N MET A 1 5.18 16.79 -26.90
CA MET A 1 6.19 15.72 -26.80
C MET A 1 6.48 15.49 -25.33
N ILE A 2 5.95 14.41 -24.76
CA ILE A 2 6.11 14.09 -23.34
C ILE A 2 7.39 13.24 -23.20
N GLY A 3 8.46 13.82 -22.66
CA GLY A 3 9.47 13.17 -21.80
C GLY A 3 10.26 11.94 -22.27
N LEU A 4 10.07 11.42 -23.48
CA LEU A 4 10.78 10.21 -23.96
C LEU A 4 12.23 10.48 -24.42
N GLU A 5 12.70 11.73 -24.34
CA GLU A 5 14.01 12.16 -24.88
C GLU A 5 15.24 11.57 -24.18
N THR A 6 15.14 10.76 -23.12
CA THR A 6 16.36 10.14 -22.53
C THR A 6 16.18 8.75 -21.91
N CYS A 7 15.42 7.84 -22.51
CA CYS A 7 15.70 6.42 -22.24
C CYS A 7 17.05 6.11 -22.90
N SER A 8 18.09 5.82 -22.12
CA SER A 8 19.39 5.47 -22.70
C SER A 8 19.22 4.21 -23.56
N GLU A 9 20.02 4.09 -24.63
CA GLU A 9 20.04 2.89 -25.47
C GLU A 9 20.22 1.62 -24.61
N GLU A 10 21.05 1.70 -23.57
CA GLU A 10 21.21 0.65 -22.57
C GLU A 10 19.91 0.26 -21.85
N ALA A 11 19.10 1.25 -21.43
CA ALA A 11 17.83 0.98 -20.77
C ALA A 11 16.80 0.36 -21.73
N ALA A 12 16.80 0.77 -22.99
CA ALA A 12 15.97 0.15 -24.03
C ALA A 12 16.38 -1.31 -24.28
N ASN A 13 17.68 -1.59 -24.40
CA ASN A 13 18.20 -2.95 -24.57
C ASN A 13 17.84 -3.84 -23.37
N LYS A 14 18.02 -3.34 -22.14
CA LYS A 14 17.64 -4.07 -20.92
C LYS A 14 16.15 -4.37 -20.85
N LEU A 15 15.31 -3.46 -21.33
CA LEU A 15 13.87 -3.69 -21.42
C LEU A 15 13.54 -4.81 -22.40
N ILE A 16 14.15 -4.78 -23.60
CA ILE A 16 13.96 -5.81 -24.62
C ILE A 16 14.40 -7.18 -24.09
N ASP A 17 15.63 -7.28 -23.58
CA ASP A 17 16.18 -8.53 -23.03
C ASP A 17 15.26 -9.07 -21.92
N ALA A 18 14.88 -8.21 -20.96
CA ALA A 18 14.05 -8.63 -19.85
C ALA A 18 12.62 -9.01 -20.23
N SER A 19 12.08 -8.48 -21.33
CA SER A 19 10.73 -8.80 -21.78
C SER A 19 10.55 -10.23 -22.29
N VAL A 20 11.65 -10.96 -22.53
CA VAL A 20 11.63 -12.36 -22.97
C VAL A 20 12.21 -13.33 -21.93
N LEU A 21 12.92 -12.83 -20.92
CA LEU A 21 13.56 -13.68 -19.89
C LEU A 21 12.63 -14.61 -19.11
N PRO A 22 11.38 -14.24 -18.75
CA PRO A 22 10.55 -15.12 -17.93
C PRO A 22 10.19 -16.45 -18.63
N ASP A 23 10.19 -16.50 -19.96
CA ASP A 23 10.01 -17.76 -20.70
C ASP A 23 11.11 -18.77 -20.39
N ASP A 24 12.35 -18.29 -20.24
CA ASP A 24 13.51 -19.13 -19.92
C ASP A 24 13.49 -19.63 -18.46
N TRP A 25 12.80 -18.91 -17.56
CA TRP A 25 12.70 -19.28 -16.14
C TRP A 25 11.82 -20.51 -15.92
N ARG A 26 10.96 -20.84 -16.89
CA ARG A 26 10.02 -21.96 -16.83
C ARG A 26 9.13 -21.92 -15.57
N ASP A 27 8.85 -20.73 -15.04
CA ASP A 27 8.04 -20.49 -13.84
C ASP A 27 6.54 -20.44 -14.15
N TYR A 28 6.09 -21.44 -14.90
CA TYR A 28 4.73 -21.57 -15.35
C TYR A 28 3.74 -21.76 -14.19
N PRO A 29 2.49 -21.30 -14.35
CA PRO A 29 1.95 -20.61 -15.52
C PRO A 29 2.11 -19.08 -15.45
N HIS A 30 2.33 -18.46 -16.61
CA HIS A 30 2.52 -17.01 -16.70
C HIS A 30 1.23 -16.20 -16.83
N HIS A 31 0.13 -16.83 -17.25
CA HIS A 31 -1.15 -16.15 -17.54
C HIS A 31 -2.06 -15.92 -16.31
N TYR A 32 -1.75 -16.47 -15.13
CA TYR A 32 -2.50 -16.22 -13.89
C TYR A 32 -1.62 -16.07 -12.66
N GLY A 33 -2.10 -15.33 -11.65
CA GLY A 33 -1.40 -15.16 -10.37
C GLY A 33 -0.16 -14.26 -10.42
N LYS A 34 0.18 -13.67 -11.56
CA LYS A 34 1.35 -12.79 -11.73
C LYS A 34 1.09 -11.32 -11.38
N ASP A 35 -0.10 -10.97 -10.90
CA ASP A 35 -0.43 -9.59 -10.47
C ASP A 35 0.55 -9.05 -9.41
N GLY A 36 1.03 -9.91 -8.51
CA GLY A 36 2.06 -9.54 -7.53
C GLY A 36 3.40 -9.19 -8.18
N ALA A 37 3.84 -10.01 -9.15
CA ALA A 37 5.08 -9.79 -9.90
C ALA A 37 5.01 -8.53 -10.77
N ILE A 38 3.89 -8.32 -11.48
CA ILE A 38 3.62 -7.08 -12.23
C ILE A 38 3.76 -5.87 -11.32
N ARG A 39 3.09 -5.88 -10.15
CA ARG A 39 3.15 -4.76 -9.21
C ARG A 39 4.55 -4.51 -8.67
N GLN A 40 5.23 -5.58 -8.27
CA GLN A 40 6.58 -5.49 -7.73
C GLN A 40 7.54 -4.89 -8.75
N HIS A 41 7.56 -5.42 -9.98
CA HIS A 41 8.48 -4.94 -11.01
C HIS A 41 8.19 -3.51 -11.46
N ILE A 42 6.92 -3.08 -11.50
CA ILE A 42 6.58 -1.68 -11.76
C ILE A 42 7.10 -0.75 -10.65
N ILE A 43 6.95 -1.16 -9.38
CA ILE A 43 7.43 -0.38 -8.23
C ILE A 43 8.97 -0.29 -8.27
N GLU A 44 9.67 -1.41 -8.48
CA GLU A 44 11.13 -1.42 -8.57
C GLU A 44 11.63 -0.61 -9.76
N SER A 45 10.97 -0.73 -10.92
CA SER A 45 11.30 0.09 -12.10
C SER A 45 11.18 1.59 -11.79
N ARG A 46 10.09 2.01 -11.13
CA ARG A 46 9.93 3.40 -10.71
C ARG A 46 11.00 3.85 -9.72
N LYS A 47 11.37 3.03 -8.73
CA LYS A 47 12.47 3.34 -7.81
C LYS A 47 13.79 3.54 -8.55
N CYS A 48 14.15 2.62 -9.44
CA CYS A 48 15.37 2.74 -10.26
C CYS A 48 15.34 4.02 -11.10
N TRP A 49 14.21 4.37 -11.70
CA TRP A 49 14.06 5.64 -12.43
C TRP A 49 14.31 6.86 -11.53
N LEU A 50 13.71 6.88 -10.34
CA LEU A 50 13.90 7.95 -9.37
C LEU A 50 15.36 8.06 -8.90
N ASN A 51 16.08 6.95 -8.83
CA ASN A 51 17.50 6.90 -8.45
C ASN A 51 18.46 7.21 -9.62
N GLY A 52 17.95 7.35 -10.85
CA GLY A 52 18.77 7.54 -12.05
C GLY A 52 19.38 6.24 -12.61
N GLU A 53 19.00 5.08 -12.08
CA GLU A 53 19.41 3.75 -12.53
C GLU A 53 18.62 3.30 -13.78
N LYS A 54 18.84 3.98 -14.91
CA LYS A 54 18.04 3.79 -16.13
C LYS A 54 18.04 2.34 -16.65
N ALA A 55 19.19 1.65 -16.60
CA ALA A 55 19.31 0.27 -17.05
C ALA A 55 18.45 -0.70 -16.22
N ASN A 56 18.51 -0.60 -14.87
CA ASN A 56 17.69 -1.40 -13.97
C ASN A 56 16.20 -1.06 -14.08
N CYS A 57 15.89 0.22 -14.30
CA CYS A 57 14.53 0.66 -14.61
C CYS A 57 13.99 -0.06 -15.84
N GLY A 58 14.75 -0.07 -16.94
CA GLY A 58 14.40 -0.79 -18.17
C GLY A 58 14.22 -2.28 -17.96
N TYR A 59 15.16 -2.92 -17.26
CA TYR A 59 15.10 -4.34 -16.90
C TYR A 59 13.81 -4.71 -16.16
N HIS A 60 13.50 -4.02 -15.05
CA HIS A 60 12.28 -4.30 -14.29
C HIS A 60 11.01 -4.00 -15.08
N LEU A 61 11.02 -2.95 -15.90
CA LEU A 61 9.86 -2.64 -16.75
C LEU A 61 9.62 -3.73 -17.79
N GLY A 62 10.69 -4.27 -18.40
CA GLY A 62 10.62 -5.40 -19.33
C GLY A 62 9.96 -6.63 -18.71
N LEU A 63 10.38 -7.01 -17.49
CA LEU A 63 9.74 -8.11 -16.75
C LEU A 63 8.25 -7.86 -16.48
N ALA A 64 7.89 -6.62 -16.11
CA ALA A 64 6.48 -6.28 -15.93
C ALA A 64 5.68 -6.37 -17.23
N PHE A 65 6.26 -5.88 -18.35
CA PHE A 65 5.62 -5.92 -19.66
C PHE A 65 5.42 -7.33 -20.18
N HIS A 66 6.35 -8.24 -19.93
CA HIS A 66 6.17 -9.66 -20.21
C HIS A 66 4.89 -10.19 -19.54
N TYR A 67 4.78 -10.05 -18.21
CA TYR A 67 3.62 -10.56 -17.49
C TYR A 67 2.31 -9.83 -17.82
N ILE A 68 2.37 -8.55 -18.17
CA ILE A 68 1.20 -7.83 -18.69
C ILE A 68 0.79 -8.44 -20.03
N ALA A 69 1.71 -8.59 -20.98
CA ALA A 69 1.43 -9.17 -22.28
C ALA A 69 0.80 -10.56 -22.13
N ASP A 70 1.42 -11.44 -21.35
CA ASP A 70 0.93 -12.79 -21.10
C ASP A 70 -0.48 -12.84 -20.53
N LYS A 71 -0.78 -11.95 -19.59
CA LYS A 71 -2.10 -11.84 -18.98
C LYS A 71 -3.18 -11.47 -20.00
N TRP A 72 -2.83 -10.68 -21.02
CA TRP A 72 -3.75 -10.24 -22.06
C TRP A 72 -3.86 -11.24 -23.20
N THR A 73 -2.72 -11.75 -23.66
CA THR A 73 -2.60 -12.40 -24.95
C THR A 73 -2.55 -13.91 -24.85
N LEU A 74 -2.15 -14.50 -23.72
CA LEU A 74 -2.04 -15.95 -23.63
C LEU A 74 -3.37 -16.61 -23.27
N ILE A 75 -3.74 -17.60 -24.08
CA ILE A 75 -4.67 -18.65 -23.68
C ILE A 75 -3.89 -19.72 -22.90
N ASN A 76 -4.57 -20.48 -22.04
CA ASN A 76 -3.94 -21.55 -21.27
C ASN A 76 -3.07 -22.44 -22.16
N GLY A 77 -1.81 -22.68 -21.77
CA GLY A 77 -0.84 -23.49 -22.52
C GLY A 77 -1.31 -24.92 -22.79
N SER A 78 -2.25 -25.45 -22.00
CA SER A 78 -2.89 -26.75 -22.27
C SER A 78 -3.90 -26.71 -23.42
N ASN A 79 -4.23 -25.54 -23.96
CA ASN A 79 -5.14 -25.42 -25.09
C ASN A 79 -4.43 -25.89 -26.38
N PRO A 80 -5.01 -26.83 -27.16
CA PRO A 80 -4.38 -27.31 -28.39
C PRO A 80 -4.14 -26.20 -29.44
N ASN A 81 -4.82 -25.06 -29.31
CA ASN A 81 -4.64 -23.91 -30.19
C ASN A 81 -3.62 -22.89 -29.67
N HIS A 82 -2.93 -23.15 -28.55
CA HIS A 82 -2.01 -22.20 -27.92
C HIS A 82 -0.92 -21.70 -28.87
N SER A 83 -0.15 -22.61 -29.49
CA SER A 83 0.91 -22.22 -30.44
C SER A 83 0.36 -21.50 -31.68
N ARG A 84 -0.84 -21.87 -32.14
CA ARG A 84 -1.50 -21.17 -33.27
C ARG A 84 -1.91 -19.75 -32.88
N TRP A 85 -2.33 -19.56 -31.63
CA TRP A 85 -2.70 -18.27 -31.08
C TRP A 85 -1.48 -17.34 -30.98
N GLU A 86 -0.37 -17.84 -30.43
CA GLU A 86 0.90 -17.11 -30.37
C GLU A 86 1.42 -16.73 -31.76
N GLN A 87 1.36 -17.66 -32.71
CA GLN A 87 1.70 -17.38 -34.10
C GLN A 87 0.80 -16.29 -34.70
N SER A 88 -0.50 -16.31 -34.38
CA SER A 88 -1.43 -15.28 -34.85
C SER A 88 -1.07 -13.90 -34.26
N ILE A 89 -0.66 -13.84 -32.99
CA ILE A 89 -0.19 -12.60 -32.36
C ILE A 89 1.06 -12.07 -33.07
N SER A 90 2.04 -12.93 -33.38
CA SER A 90 3.29 -12.51 -34.06
C SER A 90 3.06 -11.91 -35.46
N GLN A 91 1.90 -12.18 -36.07
CA GLN A 91 1.50 -11.67 -37.38
C GLN A 91 0.62 -10.42 -37.29
N CYS A 92 0.16 -10.06 -36.09
CA CYS A 92 -0.68 -8.89 -35.90
C CYS A 92 0.14 -7.59 -36.00
N ARG A 93 -0.52 -6.53 -36.46
CA ARG A 93 0.05 -5.20 -36.55
C ARG A 93 -0.36 -4.38 -35.32
N LEU A 94 0.53 -3.51 -34.85
CA LEU A 94 0.16 -2.45 -33.92
C LEU A 94 -0.71 -1.41 -34.63
N SER A 95 -1.93 -1.28 -34.11
CA SER A 95 -2.97 -0.36 -34.55
C SER A 95 -2.93 0.92 -33.71
N ASP A 96 -3.41 2.02 -34.28
CA ASP A 96 -3.65 3.24 -33.51
C ASP A 96 -4.96 3.15 -32.71
N ASP A 97 -5.23 4.16 -31.89
CA ASP A 97 -6.38 4.18 -30.99
C ASP A 97 -7.72 4.13 -31.75
N ASP A 98 -7.80 4.77 -32.92
CA ASP A 98 -9.01 4.79 -33.75
C ASP A 98 -9.25 3.42 -34.40
N ASP A 99 -8.19 2.77 -34.88
CA ASP A 99 -8.24 1.40 -35.40
C ASP A 99 -8.70 0.42 -34.32
N ILE A 100 -8.21 0.53 -33.08
CA ILE A 100 -8.64 -0.35 -31.97
C ILE A 100 -10.13 -0.19 -31.68
N ARG A 101 -10.64 1.05 -31.67
CA ARG A 101 -12.08 1.30 -31.49
C ARG A 101 -12.90 0.74 -32.65
N GLN A 102 -12.40 0.84 -33.88
CA GLN A 102 -13.03 0.22 -35.04
C GLN A 102 -13.04 -1.31 -34.95
N LEU A 103 -11.94 -1.93 -34.50
CA LEU A 103 -11.85 -3.38 -34.25
C LEU A 103 -12.93 -3.83 -33.26
N VAL A 104 -13.16 -3.08 -32.17
CA VAL A 104 -14.24 -3.38 -31.21
C VAL A 104 -15.61 -3.18 -31.86
N LYS A 105 -15.84 -2.07 -32.57
CA LYS A 105 -17.14 -1.73 -33.18
C LYS A 105 -17.61 -2.76 -34.21
N PHE A 106 -16.71 -3.14 -35.12
CA PHE A 106 -16.99 -4.05 -36.24
C PHE A 106 -16.71 -5.52 -35.91
N SER A 107 -16.36 -5.84 -34.67
CA SER A 107 -16.24 -7.21 -34.21
C SER A 107 -17.60 -7.95 -34.26
N GLY A 108 -17.53 -9.27 -34.41
CA GLY A 108 -18.68 -10.18 -34.23
C GLY A 108 -19.01 -10.46 -32.75
N MET A 109 -18.64 -9.55 -31.85
CA MET A 109 -18.93 -9.64 -30.42
C MET A 109 -20.39 -9.32 -30.11
N SER A 110 -20.88 -9.79 -28.95
CA SER A 110 -22.16 -9.32 -28.41
C SER A 110 -22.07 -7.83 -28.02
N ASP A 111 -23.21 -7.14 -27.97
CA ASP A 111 -23.25 -5.73 -27.55
C ASP A 111 -22.75 -5.55 -26.10
N PHE A 112 -23.04 -6.53 -25.24
CA PHE A 112 -22.53 -6.57 -23.87
C PHE A 112 -20.99 -6.60 -23.84
N ASP A 113 -20.37 -7.48 -24.63
CA ASP A 113 -18.91 -7.56 -24.70
C ASP A 113 -18.32 -6.26 -25.27
N LYS A 114 -18.95 -5.67 -26.30
CA LYS A 114 -18.53 -4.37 -26.85
C LYS A 114 -18.58 -3.28 -25.79
N GLU A 115 -19.60 -3.26 -24.93
CA GLU A 115 -19.70 -2.32 -23.82
C GLU A 115 -18.56 -2.51 -22.81
N GLN A 116 -18.24 -3.75 -22.43
CA GLN A 116 -17.11 -4.06 -21.54
C GLN A 116 -15.77 -3.57 -22.11
N TYR A 117 -15.50 -3.81 -23.39
CA TYR A 117 -14.30 -3.32 -24.06
C TYR A 117 -14.28 -1.80 -24.18
N ASN A 118 -15.40 -1.15 -24.48
CA ASN A 118 -15.48 0.31 -24.52
C ASN A 118 -15.24 0.94 -23.15
N PHE A 119 -15.74 0.33 -22.07
CA PHE A 119 -15.45 0.78 -20.70
C PHE A 119 -13.95 0.64 -20.38
N LEU A 120 -13.33 -0.47 -20.76
CA LEU A 120 -11.90 -0.68 -20.61
C LEU A 120 -11.08 0.33 -21.41
N LEU A 121 -11.41 0.57 -22.68
CA LEU A 121 -10.73 1.56 -23.53
C LEU A 121 -10.76 2.95 -22.91
N LYS A 122 -11.94 3.41 -22.44
CA LYS A 122 -12.06 4.69 -21.72
C LYS A 122 -11.12 4.78 -20.52
N ARG A 123 -10.82 3.65 -19.87
CA ARG A 123 -9.92 3.59 -18.74
C ARG A 123 -8.45 3.56 -19.15
N ILE A 124 -8.12 2.90 -20.25
CA ILE A 124 -6.77 2.89 -20.83
C ILE A 124 -6.44 4.28 -21.40
N ASP A 125 -7.40 4.99 -21.98
CA ASP A 125 -7.26 6.34 -22.52
C ASP A 125 -6.81 7.38 -21.47
N LEU A 126 -7.06 7.09 -20.19
CA LEU A 126 -6.65 7.96 -19.09
C LEU A 126 -5.20 7.68 -18.71
N GLU A 127 -4.35 8.71 -18.77
CA GLU A 127 -2.99 8.61 -18.23
C GLU A 127 -3.06 8.31 -16.72
N PRO A 128 -2.45 7.20 -16.25
CA PRO A 128 -2.54 6.85 -14.85
C PRO A 128 -1.74 7.84 -14.00
N LEU A 129 -2.43 8.50 -13.06
CA LEU A 129 -1.83 9.47 -12.15
C LEU A 129 -1.42 8.78 -10.84
N GLY A 130 -0.11 8.61 -10.64
CA GLY A 130 0.44 8.06 -9.40
C GLY A 130 0.46 6.52 -9.34
N LYS A 131 0.90 6.00 -8.19
CA LYS A 131 1.15 4.58 -7.96
C LYS A 131 -0.11 3.72 -8.15
N ASP A 132 -1.18 4.06 -7.45
CA ASP A 132 -2.36 3.19 -7.39
C ASP A 132 -3.01 3.01 -8.77
N GLU A 133 -3.23 4.11 -9.50
CA GLU A 133 -3.84 4.04 -10.83
C GLU A 133 -2.92 3.34 -11.83
N THR A 134 -1.60 3.53 -11.73
CA THR A 134 -0.63 2.80 -12.57
C THR A 134 -0.69 1.30 -12.31
N LEU A 135 -0.68 0.88 -11.04
CA LEU A 135 -0.76 -0.53 -10.68
C LEU A 135 -2.13 -1.14 -11.02
N LYS A 136 -3.21 -0.38 -10.85
CA LYS A 136 -4.57 -0.81 -11.16
C LYS A 136 -4.77 -0.94 -12.68
N LEU A 137 -4.12 -0.10 -13.49
CA LEU A 137 -4.06 -0.22 -14.94
C LEU A 137 -3.21 -1.43 -15.34
N ALA A 138 -2.01 -1.57 -14.80
CA ALA A 138 -1.12 -2.69 -15.12
C ALA A 138 -1.73 -4.06 -14.80
N THR A 139 -2.51 -4.16 -13.73
CA THR A 139 -3.19 -5.40 -13.36
C THR A 139 -4.63 -5.46 -13.85
N CYS A 140 -5.07 -4.60 -14.78
CA CYS A 140 -6.39 -4.78 -15.37
C CYS A 140 -6.42 -6.03 -16.27
N SER A 141 -7.62 -6.55 -16.48
CA SER A 141 -7.87 -7.75 -17.28
C SER A 141 -9.03 -7.46 -18.23
N ARG A 142 -9.17 -8.28 -19.26
CA ARG A 142 -10.39 -8.30 -20.09
C ARG A 142 -11.63 -8.53 -19.21
N GLY A 143 -12.67 -7.72 -19.44
CA GLY A 143 -13.98 -7.87 -18.81
C GLY A 143 -14.88 -8.91 -19.51
N SER A 144 -14.42 -9.45 -20.64
CA SER A 144 -15.12 -10.43 -21.47
C SER A 144 -14.25 -11.67 -21.68
N ASN A 145 -14.91 -12.81 -21.92
CA ASN A 145 -14.25 -14.04 -22.36
C ASN A 145 -13.97 -14.04 -23.88
N TRP A 146 -14.58 -13.12 -24.62
CA TRP A 146 -14.26 -12.91 -26.02
C TRP A 146 -12.83 -12.38 -26.14
N SER A 147 -12.10 -12.87 -27.14
CA SER A 147 -10.71 -12.46 -27.39
C SER A 147 -10.41 -12.55 -28.89
N LYS A 148 -9.47 -11.73 -29.34
CA LYS A 148 -8.84 -11.86 -30.65
C LYS A 148 -7.37 -11.48 -30.53
N PRO A 149 -6.45 -12.24 -31.17
CA PRO A 149 -5.01 -11.96 -31.12
C PRO A 149 -4.66 -10.49 -31.36
N ASN A 150 -5.23 -9.90 -32.43
CA ASN A 150 -4.96 -8.52 -32.78
C ASN A 150 -5.47 -7.51 -31.74
N LEU A 151 -6.66 -7.72 -31.18
CA LEU A 151 -7.22 -6.82 -30.19
C LEU A 151 -6.45 -6.92 -28.86
N ASP A 152 -6.18 -8.14 -28.41
CA ASP A 152 -5.49 -8.38 -27.13
C ASP A 152 -4.05 -7.88 -27.17
N LEU A 153 -3.33 -8.07 -28.28
CA LEU A 153 -1.99 -7.48 -28.48
C LEU A 153 -2.02 -5.97 -28.35
N ASN A 154 -2.95 -5.31 -29.03
CA ASN A 154 -3.03 -3.86 -29.05
C ASN A 154 -3.43 -3.28 -27.68
N LEU A 155 -4.31 -3.95 -26.94
CA LEU A 155 -4.65 -3.56 -25.57
C LEU A 155 -3.47 -3.76 -24.61
N ALA A 156 -2.77 -4.89 -24.71
CA ALA A 156 -1.57 -5.16 -23.92
C ALA A 156 -0.49 -4.10 -24.18
N TYR A 157 -0.31 -3.72 -25.45
CA TYR A 157 0.60 -2.67 -25.86
C TYR A 157 0.20 -1.30 -25.27
N GLN A 158 -1.06 -0.88 -25.39
CA GLN A 158 -1.51 0.39 -24.82
C GLN A 158 -1.37 0.45 -23.30
N VAL A 159 -1.72 -0.64 -22.60
CA VAL A 159 -1.53 -0.75 -21.14
C VAL A 159 -0.05 -0.61 -20.80
N SER A 160 0.83 -1.35 -21.49
CA SER A 160 2.27 -1.29 -21.27
C SER A 160 2.84 0.10 -21.55
N LEU A 161 2.41 0.74 -22.64
CA LEU A 161 2.80 2.10 -22.99
C LEU A 161 2.43 3.11 -21.91
N ASN A 162 1.20 3.06 -21.39
CA ASN A 162 0.73 3.99 -20.36
C ASN A 162 1.37 3.73 -19.00
N VAL A 163 1.63 2.47 -18.65
CA VAL A 163 2.44 2.10 -17.48
C VAL A 163 3.87 2.65 -17.62
N GLY A 164 4.49 2.46 -18.79
CA GLY A 164 5.83 2.99 -19.08
C GLY A 164 5.88 4.51 -18.97
N LYS A 165 4.94 5.24 -19.57
CA LYS A 165 4.83 6.70 -19.45
C LYS A 165 4.74 7.15 -18.00
N SER A 166 3.97 6.45 -17.16
CA SER A 166 3.87 6.77 -15.73
C SER A 166 5.16 6.46 -14.97
N VAL A 167 5.80 5.33 -15.25
CA VAL A 167 7.09 4.96 -14.63
C VAL A 167 8.18 5.96 -15.00
N PHE A 168 8.24 6.41 -16.25
CA PHE A 168 9.20 7.40 -16.74
C PHE A 168 8.76 8.86 -16.52
N SER A 169 7.63 9.08 -15.84
CA SER A 169 7.15 10.43 -15.57
C SER A 169 8.17 11.25 -14.74
N PRO A 170 8.13 12.59 -14.78
CA PRO A 170 9.00 13.41 -13.94
C PRO A 170 8.88 13.09 -12.45
N LYS A 171 9.90 13.48 -11.67
CA LYS A 171 9.86 13.43 -10.20
C LYS A 171 8.89 14.44 -9.58
N THR A 172 8.43 15.40 -10.37
CA THR A 172 7.47 16.42 -9.93
C THR A 172 6.07 16.05 -10.40
N PRO A 173 5.07 15.99 -9.50
CA PRO A 173 3.70 15.74 -9.91
C PRO A 173 3.17 16.88 -10.79
N PRO A 174 2.19 16.62 -11.69
CA PRO A 174 1.51 17.66 -12.44
C PRO A 174 0.90 18.75 -11.54
N ALA A 175 0.81 19.99 -12.01
CA ALA A 175 0.29 21.11 -11.22
C ALA A 175 -1.14 20.88 -10.69
N SER A 176 -1.99 20.19 -11.46
CA SER A 176 -3.34 19.79 -11.02
C SER A 176 -3.30 18.88 -9.80
N VAL A 177 -2.38 17.90 -9.81
CA VAL A 177 -2.14 16.96 -8.72
C VAL A 177 -1.52 17.68 -7.51
N GLN A 178 -0.54 18.56 -7.72
CA GLN A 178 0.05 19.38 -6.65
C GLN A 178 -1.02 20.18 -5.90
N LYS A 179 -1.92 20.84 -6.63
CA LYS A 179 -3.03 21.59 -6.04
C LYS A 179 -3.97 20.70 -5.23
N GLU A 180 -4.22 19.47 -5.67
CA GLU A 180 -5.04 18.50 -4.95
C GLU A 180 -4.36 17.99 -3.68
N ILE A 181 -3.04 17.75 -3.74
CA ILE A 181 -2.18 17.40 -2.59
C ILE A 181 -2.22 18.54 -1.57
N GLU A 182 -1.98 19.79 -1.99
CA GLU A 182 -2.03 20.96 -1.11
C GLU A 182 -3.41 21.15 -0.47
N ALA A 183 -4.49 21.05 -1.27
CA ALA A 183 -5.85 21.14 -0.75
C ALA A 183 -6.15 20.03 0.26
N SER A 184 -5.66 18.81 0.01
CA SER A 184 -5.80 17.68 0.93
C SER A 184 -4.97 17.88 2.19
N SER A 185 -3.77 18.44 2.09
CA SER A 185 -2.92 18.79 3.24
C SER A 185 -3.54 19.86 4.11
N LYS A 186 -4.07 20.95 3.51
CA LYS A 186 -4.79 22.00 4.27
C LYS A 186 -6.03 21.46 4.98
N ARG A 187 -6.78 20.56 4.32
CA ARG A 187 -7.90 19.84 4.95
C ARG A 187 -7.41 18.99 6.12
N MET A 188 -6.30 18.26 5.94
CA MET A 188 -5.70 17.45 7.01
C MET A 188 -5.32 18.32 8.20
N GLU A 189 -4.57 19.39 7.98
CA GLU A 189 -4.12 20.31 9.03
C GLU A 189 -5.29 20.88 9.82
N LYS A 190 -6.36 21.32 9.12
CA LYS A 190 -7.58 21.80 9.78
C LYS A 190 -8.23 20.73 10.65
N VAL A 191 -8.41 19.52 10.14
CA VAL A 191 -9.02 18.43 10.93
C VAL A 191 -8.10 18.04 12.09
N LEU A 192 -6.78 17.99 11.88
CA LEU A 192 -5.81 17.70 12.92
C LEU A 192 -5.85 18.76 14.02
N HIS A 193 -5.89 20.05 13.67
CA HIS A 193 -6.00 21.15 14.62
C HIS A 193 -7.31 21.07 15.42
N ASP A 194 -8.45 20.90 14.74
CA ASP A 194 -9.77 20.79 15.37
C ASP A 194 -9.84 19.57 16.31
N LYS A 195 -9.20 18.45 15.95
CA LYS A 195 -9.17 17.23 16.75
C LYS A 195 -8.13 17.26 17.86
N MET A 196 -6.93 17.81 17.63
CA MET A 196 -5.94 18.00 18.68
C MET A 196 -6.47 18.92 19.77
N PHE A 197 -7.23 19.95 19.41
CA PHE A 197 -7.95 20.77 20.39
C PHE A 197 -8.94 19.94 21.21
N GLN A 198 -9.71 19.06 20.57
CA GLN A 198 -10.62 18.14 21.29
C GLN A 198 -9.86 17.18 22.21
N VAL A 199 -8.76 16.56 21.75
CA VAL A 199 -7.91 15.67 22.56
C VAL A 199 -7.32 16.43 23.74
N ALA A 200 -6.77 17.62 23.52
CA ALA A 200 -6.20 18.46 24.58
C ALA A 200 -7.26 18.85 25.62
N LEU A 201 -8.47 19.19 25.17
CA LEU A 201 -9.60 19.48 26.06
C LEU A 201 -10.03 18.25 26.87
N PHE A 202 -10.14 17.09 26.24
CA PHE A 202 -10.45 15.83 26.94
C PHE A 202 -9.37 15.46 27.96
N PHE A 203 -8.10 15.60 27.59
CA PHE A 203 -6.98 15.36 28.50
C PHE A 203 -7.03 16.33 29.70
N PHE A 204 -7.28 17.62 29.44
CA PHE A 204 -7.44 18.62 30.50
C PHE A 204 -8.62 18.31 31.42
N MET A 205 -9.76 17.90 30.87
CA MET A 205 -10.92 17.47 31.66
C MET A 205 -10.60 16.23 32.49
N ALA A 206 -9.92 15.23 31.93
CA ALA A 206 -9.53 14.01 32.66
C ALA A 206 -8.58 14.33 33.82
N VAL A 207 -7.54 15.14 33.60
CA VAL A 207 -6.62 15.59 34.65
C VAL A 207 -7.36 16.39 35.73
N SER A 208 -8.25 17.30 35.33
CA SER A 208 -9.08 18.08 36.25
C SER A 208 -10.01 17.18 37.08
N MET A 209 -10.63 16.17 36.47
CA MET A 209 -11.46 15.20 37.17
C MET A 209 -10.63 14.40 38.17
N VAL A 210 -9.46 13.87 37.80
CA VAL A 210 -8.57 13.16 38.73
C VAL A 210 -8.18 14.05 39.92
N ALA A 211 -7.87 15.32 39.69
CA ALA A 211 -7.56 16.28 40.74
C ALA A 211 -8.76 16.53 41.67
N ILE A 212 -9.95 16.77 41.10
CA ILE A 212 -11.19 16.98 41.86
C ILE A 212 -11.54 15.71 42.67
N PHE A 213 -11.48 14.53 42.07
CA PHE A 213 -11.76 13.26 42.75
C PHE A 213 -10.82 12.99 43.91
N SER A 214 -9.54 13.36 43.77
CA SER A 214 -8.56 13.24 44.84
C SER A 214 -8.93 14.10 46.06
N LEU A 215 -9.61 15.24 45.86
CA LEU A 215 -10.12 16.08 46.95
C LEU A 215 -11.30 15.44 47.71
N PHE A 216 -12.07 14.58 47.03
CA PHE A 216 -13.25 13.90 47.60
C PHE A 216 -13.01 12.43 47.97
N ALA A 217 -11.75 11.96 47.92
CA ALA A 217 -11.40 10.55 48.12
C ALA A 217 -11.83 9.96 49.49
N LYS A 218 -12.15 10.79 50.49
CA LYS A 218 -12.68 10.36 51.79
C LYS A 218 -14.20 10.13 51.80
N ASN A 219 -14.93 10.50 50.75
CA ASN A 219 -16.38 10.47 50.70
C ASN A 219 -16.88 9.48 49.63
N THR A 220 -16.89 8.20 50.00
CA THR A 220 -17.15 7.03 49.16
C THR A 220 -18.41 7.10 48.28
N PRO A 221 -19.57 7.63 48.74
CA PRO A 221 -20.79 7.67 47.92
C PRO A 221 -20.68 8.59 46.71
N ILE A 222 -20.02 9.74 46.87
CA ILE A 222 -19.83 10.73 45.80
C ILE A 222 -18.87 10.19 44.74
N LEU A 223 -17.84 9.46 45.18
CA LEU A 223 -16.87 8.79 44.30
C LEU A 223 -17.55 7.75 43.39
N ILE A 224 -18.45 6.92 43.94
CA ILE A 224 -19.19 5.90 43.19
C ILE A 224 -20.13 6.51 42.14
N LEU A 225 -20.87 7.56 42.51
CA LEU A 225 -21.80 8.26 41.60
C LEU A 225 -21.07 8.87 40.40
N ALA A 226 -19.91 9.47 40.64
CA ALA A 226 -19.17 10.12 39.57
C ALA A 226 -18.34 9.11 38.72
N LEU A 227 -17.98 7.95 39.26
CA LEU A 227 -17.49 6.81 38.48
C LEU A 227 -18.56 6.23 37.53
N LEU A 228 -19.79 6.08 38.01
CA LEU A 228 -20.92 5.64 37.18
C LEU A 228 -21.21 6.64 36.05
N ALA A 229 -21.15 7.94 36.34
CA ALA A 229 -21.33 8.98 35.33
C ALA A 229 -20.25 8.93 34.23
N LEU A 230 -18.99 8.71 34.59
CA LEU A 230 -17.90 8.51 33.64
C LEU A 230 -18.12 7.26 32.76
N LEU A 231 -18.50 6.13 33.36
CA LEU A 231 -18.76 4.90 32.63
C LEU A 231 -19.89 5.07 31.61
N VAL A 232 -20.98 5.74 32.00
CA VAL A 232 -22.12 6.02 31.11
C VAL A 232 -21.71 6.97 29.98
N SER A 233 -20.88 7.98 30.26
CA SER A 233 -20.33 8.89 29.26
C SER A 233 -19.45 8.15 28.23
N ASP A 234 -18.60 7.22 28.70
CA ASP A 234 -17.74 6.41 27.83
C ASP A 234 -18.57 5.48 26.93
N ILE A 235 -19.56 4.78 27.51
CA ILE A 235 -20.49 3.91 26.75
C ILE A 235 -21.26 4.72 25.68
N TYR A 236 -21.74 5.92 26.04
CA TYR A 236 -22.47 6.78 25.13
C TYR A 236 -21.58 7.28 23.97
N THR A 237 -20.34 7.66 24.27
CA THR A 237 -19.37 8.12 23.26
C THR A 237 -19.00 7.00 22.27
N ILE A 238 -18.81 5.78 22.79
CA ILE A 238 -18.55 4.59 21.97
C ILE A 238 -19.74 4.30 21.05
N ASN A 239 -20.98 4.35 21.57
CA ASN A 239 -22.17 4.11 20.75
C ASN A 239 -22.37 5.15 19.65
N LEU A 240 -22.14 6.43 19.94
CA LEU A 240 -22.17 7.51 18.94
C LEU A 240 -21.10 7.33 17.85
N PHE A 241 -19.93 6.80 18.20
CA PHE A 241 -18.87 6.49 17.25
C PHE A 241 -19.29 5.38 16.28
N PHE A 242 -19.92 4.31 16.78
CA PHE A 242 -20.41 3.20 15.95
C PHE A 242 -21.63 3.55 15.10
N GLN A 243 -22.51 4.43 15.56
CA GLN A 243 -23.68 4.85 14.78
C GLN A 243 -23.34 5.80 13.60
N LYS A 244 -22.19 6.48 13.62
CA LYS A 244 -21.79 7.44 12.57
C LYS A 244 -20.75 6.92 11.57
N GLY A 245 -20.13 5.76 11.80
CA GLY A 245 -19.01 5.28 10.99
C GLY A 245 -19.40 4.31 9.87
N SER A 246 -19.65 4.80 8.64
CA SER A 246 -19.70 3.97 7.42
C SER A 246 -18.32 3.53 6.92
N ALA A 247 -17.24 3.99 7.56
CA ALA A 247 -15.85 3.90 7.08
C ALA A 247 -15.17 2.54 7.29
N PHE A 248 -15.79 1.58 7.99
CA PHE A 248 -15.10 0.33 8.40
C PHE A 248 -15.31 -0.88 7.48
N ASN A 249 -16.14 -0.79 6.44
CA ASN A 249 -16.45 -1.95 5.59
C ASN A 249 -15.26 -2.50 4.76
N ASN A 250 -14.07 -1.85 4.74
CA ASN A 250 -12.95 -2.24 3.87
C ASN A 250 -11.63 -2.62 4.56
N MET A 251 -11.53 -2.69 5.89
CA MET A 251 -10.22 -2.87 6.57
C MET A 251 -9.90 -4.34 6.94
N ARG A 252 -9.59 -5.17 5.93
CA ARG A 252 -9.25 -6.61 6.10
C ARG A 252 -7.84 -6.88 6.68
N ASN A 253 -6.95 -5.87 6.72
CA ASN A 253 -5.55 -6.02 7.20
C ASN A 253 -5.35 -5.76 8.70
N MET A 254 -6.42 -5.54 9.46
CA MET A 254 -6.37 -5.26 10.91
C MET A 254 -5.88 -6.43 11.78
N ARG A 255 -5.85 -7.68 11.28
CA ARG A 255 -5.49 -8.86 12.08
C ARG A 255 -4.06 -8.83 12.65
N SER A 256 -3.10 -8.30 11.90
CA SER A 256 -1.70 -8.15 12.37
C SER A 256 -1.61 -7.11 13.50
N ALA A 257 -2.30 -5.98 13.35
CA ALA A 257 -2.38 -4.95 14.38
C ALA A 257 -3.09 -5.45 15.66
N VAL A 258 -4.08 -6.35 15.52
CA VAL A 258 -4.78 -6.99 16.65
C VAL A 258 -3.86 -7.89 17.47
N TYR A 259 -2.94 -8.64 16.84
CA TYR A 259 -1.98 -9.47 17.59
C TYR A 259 -0.92 -8.64 18.32
N THR A 260 -0.42 -7.57 17.70
CA THR A 260 0.49 -6.61 18.36
C THR A 260 -0.20 -5.89 19.51
N TRP A 261 -1.52 -5.63 19.39
CA TRP A 261 -2.35 -5.07 20.46
C TRP A 261 -2.59 -6.05 21.61
N MET A 262 -2.84 -7.33 21.35
CA MET A 262 -2.98 -8.35 22.41
C MET A 262 -1.69 -8.51 23.22
N LEU A 263 -0.53 -8.41 22.56
CA LEU A 263 0.77 -8.46 23.22
C LEU A 263 1.02 -7.22 24.08
N LEU A 264 0.65 -6.03 23.59
CA LEU A 264 0.77 -4.78 24.35
C LEU A 264 -0.17 -4.77 25.56
N LEU A 265 -1.39 -5.29 25.42
CA LEU A 265 -2.34 -5.45 26.54
C LEU A 265 -1.84 -6.46 27.58
N ALA A 266 -1.12 -7.51 27.18
CA ALA A 266 -0.49 -8.43 28.12
C ALA A 266 0.65 -7.73 28.90
N VAL A 267 1.48 -6.93 28.23
CA VAL A 267 2.57 -6.16 28.88
C VAL A 267 2.03 -5.07 29.81
N ILE A 268 0.96 -4.37 29.40
CA ILE A 268 0.25 -3.40 30.25
C ILE A 268 -0.42 -4.11 31.43
N GLY A 269 -1.00 -5.30 31.22
CA GLY A 269 -1.55 -6.12 32.30
C GLY A 269 -0.50 -6.50 33.34
N ILE A 270 0.70 -6.90 32.89
CA ILE A 270 1.84 -7.21 33.76
C ILE A 270 2.33 -5.97 34.51
N ALA A 271 2.47 -4.83 33.83
CA ALA A 271 2.86 -3.56 34.46
C ALA A 271 1.81 -3.06 35.46
N SER A 272 0.53 -3.31 35.19
CA SER A 272 -0.61 -2.97 36.05
C SER A 272 -0.69 -3.90 37.28
N CYS A 273 -0.35 -5.17 37.14
CA CYS A 273 -0.15 -6.09 38.28
C CYS A 273 1.04 -5.64 39.13
N TYR A 274 2.14 -5.16 38.53
CA TYR A 274 3.31 -4.65 39.24
C TYR A 274 3.05 -3.32 39.97
N ALA A 275 2.29 -2.41 39.34
CA ALA A 275 1.80 -1.18 39.98
C ALA A 275 0.79 -1.48 41.10
N GLY A 276 -0.05 -2.51 40.92
CA GLY A 276 -0.95 -3.01 41.95
C GLY A 276 -0.20 -3.52 43.19
N ILE A 277 0.92 -4.22 43.02
CA ILE A 277 1.79 -4.66 44.12
C ILE A 277 2.47 -3.46 44.80
N ALA A 278 2.94 -2.47 44.03
CA ALA A 278 3.56 -1.24 44.57
C ALA A 278 2.56 -0.33 45.32
N PHE A 279 1.26 -0.42 45.00
CA PHE A 279 0.22 0.46 45.54
C PHE A 279 -0.57 -0.13 46.72
N VAL A 280 -0.40 -1.42 47.03
CA VAL A 280 -0.83 -1.99 48.31
C VAL A 280 -0.16 -1.29 49.50
N ALA A 281 0.87 -0.48 49.27
CA ALA A 281 1.41 0.44 50.27
C ALA A 281 0.51 1.66 50.59
N SER A 282 -0.52 1.99 49.79
CA SER A 282 -1.81 2.61 50.19
C SER A 282 -2.56 3.23 49.00
N ASN A 283 -3.50 2.50 48.40
CA ASN A 283 -4.96 2.75 48.50
C ASN A 283 -5.72 2.26 47.24
N LEU A 284 -5.68 0.95 46.92
CA LEU A 284 -6.13 0.22 45.71
C LEU A 284 -7.15 0.90 44.76
N ILE A 285 -8.18 1.52 45.30
CA ILE A 285 -9.24 2.22 44.55
C ILE A 285 -8.67 3.37 43.69
N THR A 286 -7.73 4.16 44.21
CA THR A 286 -7.16 5.30 43.47
C THR A 286 -6.30 4.84 42.28
N SER A 287 -5.59 3.71 42.38
CA SER A 287 -4.85 3.13 41.27
C SER A 287 -5.74 2.54 40.19
N LEU A 288 -6.85 1.89 40.56
CA LEU A 288 -7.82 1.40 39.59
C LEU A 288 -8.49 2.55 38.83
N MET A 289 -8.83 3.64 39.51
CA MET A 289 -9.36 4.84 38.86
C MET A 289 -8.35 5.49 37.90
N ALA A 290 -7.10 5.63 38.33
CA ALA A 290 -6.04 6.16 37.47
C ALA A 290 -5.84 5.28 36.23
N LEU A 291 -5.83 3.95 36.39
CA LEU A 291 -5.72 3.00 35.28
C LEU A 291 -6.91 3.09 34.31
N MET A 292 -8.15 3.18 34.82
CA MET A 292 -9.33 3.35 33.97
C MET A 292 -9.31 4.67 33.20
N CYS A 293 -8.93 5.79 33.83
CA CYS A 293 -8.78 7.06 33.13
C CYS A 293 -7.73 7.00 32.01
N ILE A 294 -6.59 6.33 32.27
CA ILE A 294 -5.55 6.13 31.26
C ILE A 294 -6.10 5.30 30.10
N VAL A 295 -6.76 4.16 30.37
CA VAL A 295 -7.32 3.28 29.34
C VAL A 295 -8.41 4.00 28.51
N SER A 296 -9.32 4.76 29.13
CA SER A 296 -10.34 5.52 28.42
C SER A 296 -9.73 6.61 27.51
N LEU A 297 -8.70 7.32 27.98
CA LEU A 297 -7.96 8.29 27.16
C LEU A 297 -7.29 7.63 25.94
N PHE A 298 -6.72 6.43 26.11
CA PHE A 298 -6.13 5.67 25.01
C PHE A 298 -7.17 5.20 23.98
N ILE A 299 -8.33 4.71 24.41
CA ILE A 299 -9.42 4.28 23.53
C ILE A 299 -9.96 5.49 22.74
N LEU A 300 -10.17 6.63 23.39
CA LEU A 300 -10.62 7.87 22.74
C LEU A 300 -9.60 8.37 21.72
N GLY A 301 -8.31 8.38 22.07
CA GLY A 301 -7.24 8.73 21.14
C GLY A 301 -7.21 7.81 19.92
N TYR A 302 -7.36 6.50 20.13
CA TYR A 302 -7.41 5.49 19.07
C TYR A 302 -8.59 5.66 18.11
N LEU A 303 -9.81 5.85 18.63
CA LEU A 303 -11.00 6.04 17.81
C LEU A 303 -10.92 7.33 16.98
N GLN A 304 -10.38 8.40 17.57
CA GLN A 304 -10.17 9.65 16.84
C GLN A 304 -9.09 9.52 15.76
N PHE A 305 -7.99 8.80 16.02
CA PHE A 305 -6.93 8.58 15.05
C PHE A 305 -7.37 7.66 13.89
N GLY A 306 -8.12 6.60 14.20
CA GLY A 306 -8.71 5.73 13.18
C GLY A 306 -9.72 6.46 12.29
N HIS A 307 -10.54 7.33 12.87
CA HIS A 307 -11.46 8.20 12.12
C HIS A 307 -10.73 9.27 11.29
N LEU A 308 -9.66 9.87 11.82
CA LEU A 308 -8.78 10.78 11.08
C LEU A 308 -8.17 10.12 9.83
N ASN A 309 -7.67 8.90 9.97
CA ASN A 309 -7.15 8.10 8.86
C ASN A 309 -8.22 7.70 7.82
N GLY A 310 -9.49 7.61 8.23
CA GLY A 310 -10.62 7.30 7.34
C GLY A 310 -11.19 8.53 6.61
N ILE A 311 -11.26 9.69 7.28
CA ILE A 311 -11.77 10.94 6.69
C ILE A 311 -10.75 11.55 5.75
N VAL A 312 -9.50 11.62 6.19
CA VAL A 312 -8.46 12.13 5.33
C VAL A 312 -8.02 10.94 4.53
N LYS A 313 -8.14 11.01 3.20
CA LYS A 313 -7.54 10.02 2.31
C LYS A 313 -6.01 10.15 2.40
N VAL A 314 -5.44 9.86 3.56
CA VAL A 314 -4.00 9.89 3.85
C VAL A 314 -3.28 8.96 2.88
N HIS A 315 -3.93 7.84 2.56
CA HIS A 315 -3.55 6.95 1.48
C HIS A 315 -3.35 7.67 0.14
N PHE A 316 -4.24 8.61 -0.23
CA PHE A 316 -4.12 9.38 -1.48
C PHE A 316 -2.93 10.33 -1.45
N LEU A 317 -2.60 10.94 -0.30
CA LEU A 317 -1.40 11.78 -0.21
C LEU A 317 -0.12 10.92 -0.34
N PHE A 318 -0.05 9.81 0.40
CA PHE A 318 1.11 8.92 0.38
C PHE A 318 1.33 8.25 -0.98
N THR A 319 0.28 7.82 -1.67
CA THR A 319 0.46 7.10 -2.94
C THR A 319 0.94 7.99 -4.07
N TYR A 320 0.64 9.27 -4.00
CA TYR A 320 1.21 10.26 -4.90
C TYR A 320 2.63 10.63 -4.48
N LEU A 321 2.86 10.96 -3.20
CA LEU A 321 4.20 11.34 -2.73
C LEU A 321 5.23 10.23 -2.99
N ASP A 322 4.91 8.97 -2.67
CA ASP A 322 5.78 7.81 -2.92
C ASP A 322 6.06 7.57 -4.41
N TRP A 323 5.14 7.97 -5.30
CA TRP A 323 5.31 7.77 -6.74
C TRP A 323 6.22 8.84 -7.35
N TYR A 324 6.23 10.05 -6.80
CA TYR A 324 6.99 11.18 -7.35
C TYR A 324 8.31 11.42 -6.63
N HIS A 325 8.43 11.01 -5.37
CA HIS A 325 9.63 11.17 -4.56
C HIS A 325 10.33 9.84 -4.28
N ASP A 326 11.66 9.86 -4.33
CA ASP A 326 12.48 8.77 -3.82
C ASP A 326 12.43 8.79 -2.28
N PRO A 327 11.98 7.71 -1.61
CA PRO A 327 11.98 7.65 -0.15
C PRO A 327 13.39 7.66 0.47
N ASN A 328 14.43 7.35 -0.30
CA ASN A 328 15.82 7.36 0.14
C ASN A 328 16.61 8.60 -0.31
N GLY A 329 16.05 9.38 -1.23
CA GLY A 329 16.65 10.60 -1.71
C GLY A 329 16.44 11.70 -0.67
N GLN A 330 17.50 12.44 -0.35
CA GLN A 330 17.37 13.67 0.44
C GLN A 330 16.20 14.48 -0.12
N SER A 331 15.20 14.68 0.74
CA SER A 331 13.98 15.34 0.37
C SER A 331 14.32 16.70 -0.22
N VAL A 332 13.72 17.03 -1.37
CA VAL A 332 13.77 18.39 -1.95
C VAL A 332 13.03 19.40 -1.04
N ILE A 333 12.54 18.96 0.12
CA ILE A 333 12.10 19.79 1.25
C ILE A 333 13.31 20.17 2.15
N GLU A 334 14.49 20.38 1.57
CA GLU A 334 15.66 20.96 2.27
C GLU A 334 15.84 22.46 1.99
N SER A 335 14.90 23.12 1.29
CA SER A 335 14.94 24.59 1.11
C SER A 335 14.55 25.39 2.37
N LEU A 336 14.35 24.74 3.53
CA LEU A 336 14.20 25.36 4.84
C LEU A 336 15.27 24.86 5.82
N HIS A 337 16.51 25.34 5.62
CA HIS A 337 17.65 25.51 6.56
C HIS A 337 17.74 24.64 7.84
N ILE A 338 18.88 23.92 7.98
CA ILE A 338 19.99 24.11 8.97
C ILE A 338 21.07 23.02 8.68
N PRO A 339 22.39 23.33 8.70
CA PRO A 339 23.43 22.36 8.38
C PRO A 339 23.63 21.36 9.53
N ARG A 340 23.73 20.06 9.22
CA ARG A 340 24.23 19.05 10.16
C ARG A 340 25.38 18.26 9.55
N GLU A 341 26.39 18.10 10.40
CA GLU A 341 27.69 17.50 10.11
C GLU A 341 27.60 16.02 9.73
N THR A 342 28.51 15.64 8.85
CA THR A 342 28.71 14.29 8.31
C THR A 342 29.17 13.31 9.39
N HIS A 343 28.40 12.26 9.64
CA HIS A 343 28.87 11.04 10.30
C HIS A 343 29.07 9.92 9.28
N LYS A 344 30.27 9.34 9.29
CA LYS A 344 30.68 8.17 8.50
C LYS A 344 29.82 6.95 8.84
N GLN A 345 29.28 6.28 7.82
CA GLN A 345 28.67 4.96 7.95
C GLN A 345 29.74 3.87 8.19
N PRO A 346 29.47 2.86 9.02
CA PRO A 346 30.29 1.65 9.09
C PRO A 346 29.91 0.66 7.99
N ASN A 347 30.92 -0.11 7.56
CA ASN A 347 30.89 -1.08 6.48
C ASN A 347 29.72 -2.08 6.55
N ALA A 348 29.09 -2.32 5.39
CA ALA A 348 28.06 -3.32 5.19
C ALA A 348 28.62 -4.75 5.38
N LEU A 349 27.93 -5.56 6.19
CA LEU A 349 28.04 -7.01 6.15
C LEU A 349 27.35 -7.53 4.88
N GLY A 350 28.03 -8.42 4.16
CA GLY A 350 27.59 -9.02 2.90
C GLY A 350 26.32 -9.87 3.04
N THR A 351 25.55 -9.91 1.96
CA THR A 351 24.25 -10.59 1.82
C THR A 351 24.35 -12.11 1.59
N ASP A 352 25.52 -12.72 1.81
CA ASP A 352 25.82 -14.06 1.31
C ASP A 352 25.26 -15.21 2.17
N ASP A 353 24.66 -14.93 3.33
CA ASP A 353 24.24 -15.96 4.31
C ASP A 353 22.71 -16.16 4.46
N LEU A 354 21.89 -15.69 3.51
CA LEU A 354 20.43 -15.84 3.57
C LEU A 354 19.92 -17.07 2.79
N LYS A 355 19.23 -17.98 3.48
CA LYS A 355 18.52 -19.13 2.87
C LYS A 355 17.03 -18.81 2.66
N ARG A 356 16.44 -19.29 1.56
CA ARG A 356 15.00 -19.14 1.23
C ARG A 356 14.23 -20.42 1.54
N CYS A 357 13.14 -20.33 2.29
CA CYS A 357 12.25 -21.47 2.51
C CYS A 357 11.37 -21.73 1.27
N TRP A 358 11.34 -22.97 0.77
CA TRP A 358 10.54 -23.31 -0.43
C TRP A 358 9.03 -23.23 -0.21
N LYS A 359 8.54 -23.39 1.03
CA LYS A 359 7.11 -23.45 1.32
C LYS A 359 6.48 -22.09 1.60
N CYS A 360 7.20 -21.20 2.27
CA CYS A 360 6.69 -19.89 2.67
C CYS A 360 7.52 -18.71 2.16
N GLU A 361 8.55 -18.99 1.35
CA GLU A 361 9.43 -18.02 0.68
C GLU A 361 10.21 -17.05 1.56
N THR A 362 10.15 -17.20 2.88
CA THR A 362 10.87 -16.34 3.82
C THR A 362 12.38 -16.55 3.73
N LEU A 363 13.12 -15.43 3.69
CA LEU A 363 14.58 -15.39 3.83
C LEU A 363 14.97 -15.34 5.31
N TYR A 364 15.94 -16.14 5.73
CA TYR A 364 16.45 -16.12 7.10
C TYR A 364 17.92 -16.56 7.16
N HIS A 365 18.64 -16.11 8.18
CA HIS A 365 20.03 -16.52 8.46
C HIS A 365 20.06 -17.93 9.04
N SER A 366 20.84 -18.83 8.43
CA SER A 366 20.86 -20.25 8.83
C SER A 366 21.90 -20.53 9.91
N ASP A 367 21.72 -19.96 11.09
CA ASP A 367 22.52 -20.34 12.23
C ASP A 367 21.90 -21.60 12.86
N LEU A 368 22.48 -22.75 12.50
CA LEU A 368 22.40 -24.04 13.20
C LEU A 368 21.17 -24.94 13.01
N ASN A 369 20.23 -24.65 12.08
CA ASN A 369 19.20 -25.63 11.72
C ASN A 369 18.70 -25.51 10.27
N ASP A 370 18.67 -26.64 9.55
CA ASP A 370 18.15 -26.76 8.17
C ASP A 370 16.63 -26.57 8.06
N LYS A 371 15.94 -26.11 9.10
CA LYS A 371 14.48 -25.95 9.13
C LYS A 371 14.10 -24.48 9.24
N CYS A 372 13.13 -24.07 8.44
CA CYS A 372 12.57 -22.73 8.47
C CYS A 372 11.96 -22.43 9.87
N PRO A 373 12.31 -21.31 10.52
CA PRO A 373 11.79 -20.98 11.84
C PRO A 373 10.28 -20.70 11.84
N ILE A 374 9.71 -20.37 10.68
CA ILE A 374 8.28 -20.07 10.54
C ILE A 374 7.44 -21.33 10.33
N CYS A 375 7.90 -22.27 9.49
CA CYS A 375 7.08 -23.41 9.08
C CYS A 375 7.69 -24.79 9.31
N GLY A 376 8.90 -24.86 9.88
CA GLY A 376 9.58 -26.11 10.25
C GLY A 376 10.06 -26.98 9.07
N ASN A 377 9.88 -26.54 7.82
CA ASN A 377 10.28 -27.30 6.63
C ASN A 377 11.75 -27.10 6.27
N LYS A 378 12.34 -28.14 5.67
CA LYS A 378 13.74 -28.11 5.23
C LYS A 378 13.99 -27.03 4.19
N THR A 379 15.10 -26.30 4.30
CA THR A 379 15.58 -25.39 3.25
C THR A 379 16.21 -26.15 2.09
N ILE A 380 16.10 -25.58 0.90
CA ILE A 380 16.87 -26.01 -0.28
C ILE A 380 18.10 -25.10 -0.32
N ALA A 381 19.30 -25.69 -0.30
CA ALA A 381 20.52 -24.92 -0.56
C ALA A 381 20.51 -24.46 -2.02
N LYS A 382 20.85 -23.20 -2.26
CA LYS A 382 20.92 -22.63 -3.59
C LYS A 382 22.14 -23.15 -4.33
#